data_AF-A0A3P6R1R6-F1
#
_entry.id   AF-A0A3P6R1R6-F1
#
_cell.length_a   1.000
_cell.length_b   1.000
_cell.length_c   1.000
_cell.angle_alpha   90.00
_cell.angle_beta   90.00
_cell.angle_gamma   90.00
#
_symmetry.space_group_name_H-M   'P 1'
#
loop_
_entity.id
_entity.type
_entity.pdbx_description
1 polymer ?
#
loop_
_entity_poly.entity_id
_entity_poly.type
_entity_poly.pdbx_seq_one_letter_code
_entity_poly.pdbx_strand_id
1 'polypeptide(L)'
;MDVTGFVQQHLEALSLVVTAVRYDVFSQTIFWMRFDSPGLSDLCSFVSTVSEGDFYRMSCKIHFPAVTVRLRREGPTTTNAHNTFEAINFPLVNISAKAEVIIMLNSTRHLVMRITELNFLNLSDELTTAAKGKQMSLWKKDAVGRAQLLAEQAYLQRNSSSCFI
;
A
#
# COMPACT_ATOMS: atom_id res chain seq x y z
N MET A 1 20.16 6.40 -13.61
CA MET A 1 19.05 6.72 -12.69
C MET A 1 19.53 6.40 -11.29
N ASP A 2 19.40 7.34 -10.35
CA ASP A 2 19.68 7.10 -8.94
C ASP A 2 18.46 6.43 -8.27
N VAL A 3 18.64 5.93 -7.04
CA VAL A 3 17.60 5.17 -6.32
C VAL A 3 16.39 6.07 -5.99
N THR A 4 16.63 7.32 -5.61
CA THR A 4 15.56 8.27 -5.34
C THR A 4 14.75 8.58 -6.59
N GLY A 5 15.39 8.82 -7.74
CA GLY A 5 14.68 9.00 -9.01
C GLY A 5 13.88 7.77 -9.44
N PHE A 6 14.42 6.56 -9.23
CA PHE A 6 13.70 5.31 -9.48
C PHE A 6 12.41 5.20 -8.65
N VAL A 7 12.51 5.48 -7.35
CA VAL A 7 11.35 5.46 -6.45
C VAL A 7 10.36 6.56 -6.82
N GLN A 8 10.82 7.77 -7.10
CA GLN A 8 9.96 8.88 -7.50
C GLN A 8 9.14 8.53 -8.76
N GLN A 9 9.79 7.96 -9.78
CA GLN A 9 9.09 7.51 -11.00
C GLN A 9 8.04 6.43 -10.71
N HIS A 10 8.33 5.49 -9.81
CA HIS A 10 7.35 4.50 -9.38
C HIS A 10 6.14 5.14 -8.70
N LEU A 11 6.36 6.12 -7.83
CA LEU A 11 5.31 6.83 -7.09
C LEU A 11 4.42 7.66 -8.00
N GLU A 12 4.98 8.25 -9.06
CA GLU A 12 4.21 8.96 -10.09
C GLU A 12 3.28 8.04 -10.87
N ALA A 13 3.67 6.78 -11.08
CA ALA A 13 2.84 5.76 -11.72
C ALA A 13 1.83 5.09 -10.75
N LEU A 14 2.01 5.24 -9.44
CA LEU A 14 1.20 4.60 -8.42
C LEU A 14 -0.10 5.39 -8.18
N SER A 15 -1.19 4.96 -8.83
CA SER A 15 -2.50 5.62 -8.73
C SER A 15 -3.52 4.94 -7.81
N LEU A 16 -3.38 3.62 -7.59
CA LEU A 16 -4.36 2.81 -6.86
C LEU A 16 -3.72 1.52 -6.33
N VAL A 17 -4.02 1.16 -5.09
CA VAL A 17 -3.85 -0.21 -4.62
C VAL A 17 -5.21 -0.77 -4.18
N VAL A 18 -5.48 -2.02 -4.56
CA VAL A 18 -6.75 -2.69 -4.29
C VAL A 18 -6.47 -4.12 -3.87
N THR A 19 -7.20 -4.59 -2.86
CA THR A 19 -7.20 -6.01 -2.49
C THR A 19 -8.55 -6.42 -1.95
N ALA A 20 -8.81 -7.72 -1.97
CA ALA A 20 -10.01 -8.33 -1.42
C ALA A 20 -9.58 -9.44 -0.46
N VAL A 21 -10.07 -9.39 0.77
CA VAL A 21 -9.78 -10.37 1.81
C VAL A 21 -11.08 -10.83 2.45
N ARG A 22 -11.22 -12.14 2.71
CA ARG A 22 -12.39 -12.67 3.41
C ARG A 22 -12.51 -12.02 4.80
N TYR A 23 -13.70 -11.54 5.11
CA TYR A 23 -14.05 -11.08 6.45
C TYR A 23 -14.65 -12.23 7.27
N ASP A 24 -15.60 -12.96 6.68
CA ASP A 24 -16.20 -14.16 7.26
C ASP A 24 -16.48 -15.21 6.16
N VAL A 25 -17.22 -16.26 6.49
CA VAL A 25 -17.56 -17.36 5.56
C VAL A 25 -18.40 -16.88 4.37
N PHE A 26 -19.11 -15.77 4.51
CA PHE A 26 -20.09 -15.29 3.54
C PHE A 26 -19.68 -13.99 2.84
N SER A 27 -18.76 -13.23 3.41
CA SER A 27 -18.43 -11.88 2.94
C SER A 27 -16.94 -11.59 2.91
N GLN A 28 -16.57 -10.65 2.05
CA GLN A 28 -15.22 -10.14 1.90
C GLN A 28 -15.17 -8.63 2.11
N THR A 29 -14.05 -8.17 2.63
CA THR A 29 -13.68 -6.76 2.68
C THR A 29 -12.88 -6.44 1.43
N ILE A 30 -13.38 -5.50 0.63
CA ILE A 30 -12.63 -4.90 -0.45
C ILE A 30 -12.00 -3.61 0.07
N PHE A 31 -10.68 -3.56 0.01
CA PHE A 31 -9.86 -2.40 0.31
C PHE A 31 -9.44 -1.72 -0.98
N TRP A 32 -9.64 -0.40 -1.03
CA TRP A 32 -9.21 0.47 -2.12
C TRP A 32 -8.47 1.65 -1.51
N MET A 33 -7.30 1.95 -2.01
CA MET A 33 -6.57 3.17 -1.66
C MET A 33 -6.09 3.85 -2.93
N ARG A 34 -6.74 4.96 -3.24
CA ARG A 34 -6.39 5.81 -4.38
C ARG A 34 -5.40 6.87 -3.92
N PHE A 35 -4.35 7.07 -4.69
CA PHE A 35 -3.39 8.14 -4.49
C PHE A 35 -3.87 9.34 -5.30
N ASP A 36 -4.40 10.34 -4.62
CA ASP A 36 -5.06 11.48 -5.25
C ASP A 36 -4.06 12.48 -5.82
N SER A 37 -2.83 12.45 -5.27
CA SER A 37 -1.64 13.13 -5.76
C SER A 37 -0.44 12.15 -5.71
N PRO A 38 0.55 12.30 -6.61
CA PRO A 38 1.78 11.51 -6.56
C PRO A 38 2.47 11.59 -5.20
N GLY A 39 3.07 10.48 -4.78
CA GLY A 39 3.98 10.47 -3.63
C GLY A 39 5.26 11.23 -3.94
N LEU A 40 5.84 11.82 -2.90
CA LEU A 40 7.15 12.46 -2.95
C LEU A 40 8.14 11.59 -2.17
N SER A 41 9.21 11.14 -2.83
CA SER A 41 10.30 10.45 -2.18
C SER A 41 11.29 11.46 -1.62
N ASP A 42 11.64 11.32 -0.35
CA ASP A 42 12.85 11.90 0.21
C ASP A 42 14.09 11.15 -0.31
N LEU A 43 15.27 11.66 0.04
CA LEU A 43 16.54 11.00 -0.25
C LEU A 43 16.57 9.60 0.36
N CYS A 44 16.92 8.61 -0.46
CA CYS A 44 17.04 7.23 -0.02
C CYS A 44 18.34 7.04 0.77
N SER A 45 18.26 6.37 1.91
CA SER A 45 19.40 6.01 2.74
C SER A 45 19.81 4.56 2.53
N PHE A 46 21.10 4.29 2.65
CA PHE A 46 21.62 2.93 2.68
C PHE A 46 21.24 2.24 3.99
N VAL A 47 20.73 1.01 3.88
CA VAL A 47 20.34 0.19 5.04
C VAL A 47 21.39 -0.88 5.30
N SER A 48 21.67 -1.73 4.31
CA SER A 48 22.61 -2.83 4.46
C SER A 48 23.06 -3.44 3.14
N THR A 49 24.18 -4.15 3.18
CA THR A 49 24.63 -5.09 2.13
C THR A 49 24.29 -6.50 2.58
N VAL A 50 23.71 -7.31 1.69
CA VAL A 50 23.56 -8.75 1.93
C VAL A 50 24.62 -9.48 1.11
N SER A 51 25.59 -10.05 1.81
CA SER A 51 26.77 -10.68 1.23
C SER A 51 26.47 -11.94 0.42
N GLU A 52 25.32 -12.58 0.64
CA GLU A 52 24.97 -13.84 -0.02
C GLU A 52 24.46 -13.69 -1.47
N GLY A 53 24.33 -12.46 -2.00
CA GLY A 53 23.79 -12.25 -3.35
C GLY A 53 24.12 -10.95 -4.05
N ASP A 54 25.20 -10.26 -3.65
CA ASP A 54 25.64 -8.99 -4.25
C ASP A 54 24.51 -7.96 -4.41
N PHE A 55 23.70 -7.81 -3.37
CA PHE A 55 22.62 -6.82 -3.36
C PHE A 55 22.66 -5.85 -2.18
N TYR A 56 22.33 -4.60 -2.50
CA TYR A 56 22.23 -3.49 -1.56
C TYR A 56 20.77 -3.24 -1.23
N ARG A 57 20.48 -3.03 0.05
CA ARG A 57 19.18 -2.55 0.52
C ARG A 57 19.27 -1.06 0.80
N MET A 58 18.36 -0.32 0.18
CA MET A 58 18.16 1.11 0.38
C MET A 58 16.74 1.33 0.89
N SER A 59 16.55 2.37 1.70
CA SER A 59 15.24 2.77 2.17
C SER A 59 14.95 4.22 1.83
N CYS A 60 13.75 4.48 1.34
CA CYS A 60 13.29 5.82 1.00
C CYS A 60 12.06 6.16 1.84
N LYS A 61 12.07 7.36 2.42
CA LYS A 61 10.90 7.91 3.11
C LYS A 61 10.00 8.57 2.07
N ILE A 62 8.70 8.35 2.19
CA ILE A 62 7.73 8.78 1.19
C ILE A 62 6.60 9.55 1.87
N HIS A 63 6.18 10.62 1.22
CA HIS A 63 5.07 11.45 1.65
C HIS A 63 4.00 11.51 0.56
N PHE A 64 2.80 11.06 0.88
CA PHE A 64 1.61 11.17 0.05
C PHE A 64 0.76 12.35 0.55
N PRO A 65 0.62 13.43 -0.24
CA PRO A 65 -0.13 14.61 0.17
C PRO A 65 -1.61 14.32 0.43
N ALA A 66 -2.22 13.49 -0.44
CA ALA A 66 -3.63 13.16 -0.38
C ALA A 66 -3.87 11.73 -0.88
N VAL A 67 -4.64 10.98 -0.09
CA VAL A 67 -5.09 9.63 -0.46
C VAL A 67 -6.55 9.46 -0.05
N THR A 68 -7.28 8.66 -0.82
CA THR A 68 -8.64 8.26 -0.47
C THR A 68 -8.67 6.76 -0.21
N VAL A 69 -8.98 6.38 1.03
CA VAL A 69 -9.21 4.99 1.41
C VAL A 69 -10.71 4.69 1.38
N ARG A 70 -11.08 3.62 0.68
CA ARG A 70 -12.44 3.09 0.64
C ARG A 70 -12.44 1.63 1.07
N LEU A 71 -13.25 1.34 2.08
CA LEU A 71 -13.52 -0.01 2.56
C LEU A 71 -14.95 -0.36 2.19
N ARG A 72 -15.16 -1.54 1.60
CA ARG A 72 -16.49 -2.03 1.22
C ARG A 72 -16.65 -3.49 1.63
N ARG A 73 -17.78 -3.83 2.25
CA ARG A 73 -18.18 -5.21 2.46
C ARG A 73 -18.96 -5.68 1.25
N GLU A 74 -18.58 -6.82 0.70
CA GLU A 74 -19.36 -7.52 -0.30
C GLU A 74 -19.82 -8.87 0.26
N GLY A 75 -21.13 -9.13 0.19
CA GLY A 75 -21.74 -10.41 0.49
C GLY A 75 -21.66 -11.40 -0.68
N PRO A 76 -22.18 -12.62 -0.52
CA PRO A 76 -22.14 -13.62 -1.57
C PRO A 76 -23.08 -13.24 -2.72
N THR A 77 -22.63 -13.40 -3.96
CA THR A 77 -23.38 -13.06 -5.18
C THR A 77 -24.56 -14.00 -5.47
N THR A 78 -24.74 -15.08 -4.69
CA THR A 78 -25.57 -16.24 -5.08
C THR A 78 -26.98 -16.29 -4.48
N THR A 79 -27.39 -15.36 -3.61
CA THR A 79 -28.76 -15.35 -3.10
C THR A 79 -29.35 -13.94 -3.15
N ASN A 80 -30.64 -13.84 -3.50
CA ASN A 80 -31.48 -12.63 -3.48
C ASN A 80 -31.68 -12.05 -2.07
N ALA A 81 -30.72 -12.22 -1.16
CA ALA A 81 -30.68 -11.53 0.11
C ALA A 81 -30.27 -10.09 -0.15
N HIS A 82 -30.93 -9.13 0.50
CA HIS A 82 -30.56 -7.73 0.47
C HIS A 82 -29.05 -7.57 0.72
N ASN A 83 -28.29 -7.33 -0.33
CA ASN A 83 -26.87 -7.07 -0.23
C ASN A 83 -26.69 -5.77 0.54
N THR A 84 -26.45 -5.87 1.85
CA THR A 84 -26.01 -4.74 2.65
C THR A 84 -24.57 -4.45 2.27
N PHE A 85 -24.42 -3.70 1.17
CA PHE A 85 -23.17 -3.10 0.77
C PHE A 85 -22.84 -1.97 1.75
N GLU A 86 -22.20 -2.33 2.86
CA GLU A 86 -21.62 -1.34 3.74
C GLU A 86 -20.33 -0.82 3.11
N ALA A 87 -20.26 0.49 2.89
CA ALA A 87 -19.03 1.15 2.50
C ALA A 87 -18.70 2.28 3.46
N ILE A 88 -17.41 2.58 3.58
CA ILE A 88 -16.90 3.77 4.26
C ILE A 88 -15.72 4.32 3.48
N ASN A 89 -15.67 5.65 3.38
CA ASN A 89 -14.64 6.38 2.68
C ASN A 89 -13.93 7.32 3.66
N PHE A 90 -12.62 7.41 3.53
CA PHE A 90 -11.76 8.28 4.30
C PHE A 90 -10.84 9.05 3.36
N PRO A 91 -11.12 10.35 3.13
CA PRO A 91 -10.09 11.24 2.59
C PRO A 91 -9.05 11.46 3.70
N LEU A 92 -7.80 11.17 3.41
CA LEU A 92 -6.68 11.33 4.32
C LEU A 92 -5.63 12.23 3.67
N VAL A 93 -4.89 12.95 4.51
CA VAL A 93 -3.82 13.83 4.09
C VAL A 93 -2.54 13.46 4.82
N ASN A 94 -1.38 13.78 4.22
CA ASN A 94 -0.07 13.59 4.83
C ASN A 94 0.21 12.15 5.29
N ILE A 95 -0.11 11.17 4.43
CA ILE A 95 0.24 9.77 4.70
C ILE A 95 1.72 9.58 4.39
N SER A 96 2.44 9.02 5.35
CA SER A 96 3.84 8.67 5.23
C SER A 96 4.01 7.18 5.00
N ALA A 97 4.98 6.83 4.17
CA ALA A 97 5.36 5.46 3.92
C ALA A 97 6.88 5.31 3.87
N LYS A 98 7.35 4.07 3.93
CA LYS A 98 8.74 3.68 3.76
C LYS A 98 8.82 2.67 2.63
N ALA A 99 9.54 3.00 1.57
CA ALA A 99 9.88 2.05 0.53
C ALA A 99 11.21 1.36 0.85
N GLU A 100 11.24 0.04 0.70
CA GLU A 100 12.48 -0.74 0.69
C GLU A 100 12.83 -1.07 -0.75
N VAL A 101 14.06 -0.78 -1.14
CA VAL A 101 14.58 -1.00 -2.49
C VAL A 101 15.77 -1.93 -2.42
N ILE A 102 15.74 -2.97 -3.23
CA ILE A 102 16.89 -3.84 -3.45
C ILE A 102 17.54 -3.48 -4.79
N ILE A 103 18.87 -3.34 -4.76
CA ILE A 103 19.72 -3.16 -5.93
C ILE A 103 20.56 -4.41 -6.09
N MET A 104 20.37 -5.15 -7.18
CA MET A 104 21.15 -6.35 -7.51
C MET A 104 22.17 -6.05 -8.60
N LEU A 105 23.40 -6.50 -8.41
CA LEU A 105 24.43 -6.53 -9.44
C LEU A 105 24.33 -7.85 -10.21
N ASN A 106 23.85 -7.83 -11.45
CA ASN A 106 23.88 -9.03 -12.28
C ASN A 106 25.30 -9.26 -12.84
N SER A 107 25.66 -10.52 -13.05
CA SER A 107 26.91 -11.02 -13.67
C SER A 107 27.32 -10.29 -14.96
N THR A 108 26.37 -9.70 -15.68
CA THR A 108 26.55 -8.92 -16.91
C THR A 108 26.74 -7.40 -16.68
N ARG A 109 26.94 -6.95 -15.44
CA ARG A 109 27.05 -5.53 -15.02
C ARG A 109 25.78 -4.68 -15.18
N HIS A 110 24.62 -5.32 -15.35
CA HIS A 110 23.34 -4.62 -15.27
C HIS A 110 22.90 -4.46 -13.80
N LEU A 111 22.48 -3.25 -13.44
CA LEU A 111 21.91 -2.93 -12.14
C LEU A 111 20.39 -3.14 -12.20
N VAL A 112 19.88 -4.07 -11.40
CA VAL A 112 18.43 -4.26 -11.27
C VAL A 112 17.98 -3.61 -9.97
N MET A 113 17.10 -2.62 -10.07
CA MET A 113 16.46 -1.99 -8.92
C MET A 113 15.03 -2.49 -8.78
N ARG A 114 14.63 -2.86 -7.56
CA ARG A 114 13.27 -3.31 -7.27
C ARG A 114 12.79 -2.73 -5.95
N ILE A 115 11.62 -2.12 -5.95
CA ILE A 115 10.91 -1.80 -4.71
C ILE A 115 10.28 -3.09 -4.20
N THR A 116 10.75 -3.59 -3.05
CA THR A 116 10.26 -4.84 -2.47
C THR A 116 9.07 -4.61 -1.55
N GLU A 117 9.04 -3.47 -0.86
CA GLU A 117 8.00 -3.16 0.12
C GLU A 117 7.65 -1.67 0.06
N LEU A 118 6.40 -1.37 0.40
CA LEU A 118 5.91 -0.02 0.66
C LEU A 118 5.06 -0.06 1.92
N ASN A 119 5.69 0.30 3.05
CA ASN A 119 5.11 0.17 4.38
C ASN A 119 4.54 1.52 4.81
N PHE A 120 3.22 1.61 5.01
CA PHE A 120 2.58 2.84 5.46
C PHE A 120 2.77 3.02 6.96
N LEU A 121 3.29 4.17 7.39
CA LEU A 121 3.74 4.37 8.77
C LEU A 121 2.65 4.92 9.69
N ASN A 122 1.79 5.81 9.19
CA ASN A 122 0.75 6.49 9.97
C ASN A 122 -0.68 6.22 9.46
N LEU A 123 -0.86 5.32 8.49
CA LEU A 123 -2.18 5.07 7.88
C LEU A 123 -3.22 4.61 8.91
N SER A 124 -2.86 3.71 9.82
CA SER A 124 -3.75 3.22 10.87
C SER A 124 -4.21 4.33 11.82
N ASP A 125 -3.28 5.18 12.25
CA ASP A 125 -3.55 6.29 13.17
C ASP A 125 -4.45 7.36 12.54
N GLU A 126 -4.19 7.70 11.27
CA GLU A 126 -4.98 8.66 10.51
C GLU A 126 -6.39 8.14 10.24
N LEU A 127 -6.53 6.85 9.89
CA LEU A 127 -7.84 6.23 9.73
C LEU A 127 -8.61 6.17 11.04
N THR A 128 -7.95 5.79 12.13
CA THR A 128 -8.57 5.73 13.46
C THR A 128 -9.04 7.12 13.89
N THR A 129 -8.24 8.15 13.63
CA THR A 129 -8.58 9.55 13.90
C THR A 129 -9.74 10.03 13.04
N ALA A 130 -9.71 9.77 11.73
CA ALA A 130 -10.80 10.10 10.81
C ALA A 130 -12.10 9.31 11.07
N ALA A 131 -12.00 8.23 11.84
CA ALA A 131 -13.11 7.41 12.27
C ALA A 131 -13.67 7.81 13.66
N LYS A 132 -12.95 8.61 14.45
CA LYS A 132 -13.45 9.13 15.74
C LYS A 132 -14.71 9.94 15.52
N GLY A 133 -15.70 9.73 16.39
CA GLY A 133 -17.00 10.40 16.33
C GLY A 133 -17.97 9.88 15.27
N LYS A 134 -17.55 8.97 14.37
CA LYS A 134 -18.46 8.32 13.42
C LYS A 134 -19.11 7.10 14.07
N GLN A 135 -20.43 6.99 13.94
CA GLN A 135 -21.13 5.75 14.28
C GLN A 135 -20.74 4.67 13.28
N MET A 136 -19.99 3.67 13.74
CA MET A 136 -19.48 2.57 12.92
C MET A 136 -20.04 1.23 13.38
N SER A 137 -20.44 0.41 12.42
CA SER A 137 -20.73 -1.00 12.63
C SER A 137 -19.47 -1.76 13.07
N LEU A 138 -19.64 -2.96 13.62
CA LEU A 138 -18.52 -3.80 14.04
C LEU A 138 -17.57 -4.11 12.88
N TRP A 139 -18.12 -4.41 11.70
CA TRP A 139 -17.33 -4.67 10.49
C TRP A 139 -16.49 -3.45 10.10
N LYS A 140 -17.04 -2.23 10.12
CA LYS A 140 -16.28 -1.00 9.78
C LYS A 140 -15.09 -0.79 10.72
N LYS A 141 -15.28 -1.07 12.02
CA LYS A 141 -14.20 -0.96 13.02
C LYS A 141 -13.08 -1.96 12.75
N ASP A 142 -13.42 -3.22 12.49
CA ASP A 142 -12.44 -4.26 12.14
C ASP A 142 -11.71 -3.93 10.82
N ALA A 143 -12.45 -3.51 9.80
CA ALA A 143 -11.87 -3.14 8.51
C ALA A 143 -10.90 -1.94 8.61
N VAL A 144 -11.23 -0.94 9.43
CA VAL A 144 -10.32 0.19 9.74
C VAL A 144 -9.06 -0.31 10.47
N GLY A 145 -9.22 -1.18 11.48
CA GLY A 145 -8.10 -1.73 12.24
C GLY A 145 -7.14 -2.60 11.40
N ARG A 146 -7.61 -3.15 10.27
CA ARG A 146 -6.80 -3.96 9.34
C ARG A 146 -6.28 -3.20 8.13
N ALA A 147 -6.66 -1.93 7.96
CA ALA A 147 -6.41 -1.19 6.73
C ALA A 147 -4.93 -1.08 6.35
N GLN A 148 -4.04 -1.00 7.34
CA GLN A 148 -2.59 -0.97 7.09
C GLN A 148 -2.09 -2.29 6.48
N LEU A 149 -2.45 -3.43 7.07
CA LEU A 149 -2.12 -4.75 6.53
C LEU A 149 -2.70 -4.95 5.13
N LEU A 150 -3.94 -4.49 4.90
CA LEU A 150 -4.58 -4.55 3.59
C LEU A 150 -3.85 -3.69 2.55
N ALA A 151 -3.33 -2.52 2.94
CA ALA A 151 -2.57 -1.65 2.04
C ALA A 151 -1.23 -2.27 1.65
N GLU A 152 -0.49 -2.83 2.62
CA GLU A 152 0.77 -3.54 2.39
C GLU A 152 0.56 -4.75 1.46
N GLN A 153 -0.47 -5.56 1.75
CA GLN A 153 -0.83 -6.71 0.92
C GLN A 153 -1.24 -6.29 -0.51
N ALA A 154 -2.05 -5.24 -0.64
CA ALA A 154 -2.50 -4.74 -1.95
C ALA A 154 -1.32 -4.27 -2.81
N TYR A 155 -0.34 -3.60 -2.19
CA TYR A 155 0.87 -3.16 -2.88
C TYR A 155 1.71 -4.36 -3.35
N LEU A 156 1.94 -5.34 -2.47
CA LEU A 156 2.71 -6.54 -2.80
C LEU A 156 2.05 -7.36 -3.93
N GLN A 157 0.72 -7.50 -3.91
CA GLN A 157 -0.02 -8.19 -4.98
C GLN A 157 0.19 -7.53 -6.34
N ARG A 158 0.13 -6.18 -6.40
CA ARG A 158 0.30 -5.42 -7.64
C ARG A 158 1.74 -5.44 -8.17
N ASN A 159 2.72 -5.41 -7.28
CA ASN A 159 4.14 -5.22 -7.63
C ASN A 159 5.00 -6.50 -7.51
N SER A 160 4.38 -7.66 -7.24
CA SER A 160 5.05 -8.97 -7.28
C SER A 160 5.55 -9.35 -8.68
N SER A 161 4.96 -8.79 -9.74
CA SER A 161 5.41 -8.90 -11.13
C SER A 161 6.48 -7.85 -11.47
N SER A 162 7.75 -8.24 -11.35
CA SER A 162 8.96 -7.44 -11.52
C SER A 162 9.05 -6.69 -12.86
N CYS A 163 9.37 -5.39 -12.82
CA CYS A 163 9.93 -4.66 -13.96
C CYS A 163 11.42 -5.00 -14.10
N PHE A 164 11.83 -5.40 -15.30
CA PHE A 164 13.23 -5.49 -15.71
C PHE A 164 13.57 -4.21 -16.45
N ILE A 165 14.62 -3.50 -16.01
CA ILE A 165 15.28 -2.46 -16.82
C ILE A 165 16.64 -3.02 -17.24
#